data_AF-V9EYZ8-F1
#
_entry.id   AF-V9EYZ8-F1
#
_cell.length_a   1.000
_cell.length_b   1.000
_cell.length_c   1.000
_cell.angle_alpha   90.00
_cell.angle_beta   90.00
_cell.angle_gamma   90.00
#
_symmetry.space_group_name_H-M   'P 1'
#
loop_
_entity.id
_entity.type
_entity.pdbx_description
1 polymer ?
#
loop_
_entity_poly.entity_id
_entity_poly.type
_entity_poly.pdbx_seq_one_letter_code
_entity_poly.pdbx_strand_id
1 'polypeptide(L)'
;MLRVQGHREEDAEDLEGQQLASVQEHEGDTSLRQTDEEFLWMLLLAAVSECVTTCFMPGYTLLSLGLNVGGTALNFIGPFLDGLTYGYEDRIKGSKVSLAGVQFRSAFLGVFTSYSFMADHAGDLSGSSFAAGPIYVCASIVGGCGCFYLGKQAVAAAWTNPMTARASKAVNRMKNKPSLVTSLVAFVGVTTLRAALGPHGFVRDPNDPQFIGPLQVADGEELVLGILMSCSAVLLSNYVCAFFPREPAKLRNAASPSGGPFIDWGCLCCNFLASVLAGMAYQLSRISPTDMTNNILTLKFVSSFCGSLSVFSGAVSIISRLWLAGNRHSALWNLALQLLVGLLVMPYLYKHDAT
;
A
#
# COMPACT_ATOMS: atom_id res chain seq x y z
N MET A 1 -24.75 6.14 -13.39
CA MET A 1 -25.91 6.90 -12.88
C MET A 1 -26.26 7.94 -13.93
N LEU A 2 -27.36 7.74 -14.66
CA LEU A 2 -27.84 8.56 -15.79
C LEU A 2 -28.99 9.46 -15.31
N ARG A 3 -29.06 10.71 -15.82
CA ARG A 3 -30.20 11.67 -15.99
C ARG A 3 -29.70 13.12 -15.75
N VAL A 4 -30.11 14.18 -16.44
CA VAL A 4 -31.31 14.43 -17.28
C VAL A 4 -31.09 15.69 -18.13
N GLN A 5 -31.66 15.71 -19.35
CA GLN A 5 -31.80 16.89 -20.21
C GLN A 5 -32.90 17.83 -19.70
N GLY A 6 -32.69 19.14 -19.83
CA GLY A 6 -33.75 20.16 -19.81
C GLY A 6 -33.50 21.16 -20.94
N HIS A 7 -34.41 21.19 -21.91
CA HIS A 7 -34.42 22.11 -23.06
C HIS A 7 -35.35 23.29 -22.75
N ARG A 8 -34.92 24.54 -22.96
CA ARG A 8 -35.79 25.68 -23.29
C ARG A 8 -35.00 26.80 -23.98
N GLU A 9 -35.68 27.41 -24.94
CA GLU A 9 -35.23 28.17 -26.11
C GLU A 9 -34.65 29.58 -25.85
N GLU A 10 -33.66 29.90 -26.70
CA GLU A 10 -33.39 31.11 -27.51
C GLU A 10 -33.43 32.54 -26.95
N ASP A 11 -32.32 33.22 -27.30
CA ASP A 11 -32.13 34.64 -27.63
C ASP A 11 -31.96 35.67 -26.51
N ALA A 12 -30.72 35.77 -26.01
CA ALA A 12 -29.98 37.04 -25.91
C ALA A 12 -28.49 36.81 -25.52
N GLU A 13 -27.60 37.31 -26.38
CA GLU A 13 -26.22 37.77 -26.09
C GLU A 13 -25.06 36.73 -26.04
N ASP A 14 -24.61 36.41 -27.25
CA ASP A 14 -23.40 35.67 -27.68
C ASP A 14 -22.02 36.19 -27.21
N LEU A 15 -21.92 36.89 -26.08
CA LEU A 15 -20.64 37.35 -25.52
C LEU A 15 -20.27 36.73 -24.16
N GLU A 16 -21.23 36.16 -23.42
CA GLU A 16 -20.93 35.41 -22.18
C GLU A 16 -20.64 33.92 -22.43
N GLY A 17 -21.11 33.36 -23.55
CA GLY A 17 -20.94 31.95 -23.90
C GLY A 17 -19.49 31.53 -24.20
N GLN A 18 -18.67 32.41 -24.78
CA GLN A 18 -17.25 32.11 -25.07
C GLN A 18 -16.36 32.15 -23.82
N GLN A 19 -16.69 32.97 -22.82
CA GLN A 19 -15.97 32.97 -21.54
C GLN A 19 -16.38 31.80 -20.64
N LEU A 20 -17.66 31.39 -20.62
CA LEU A 20 -18.09 30.19 -19.89
C LEU A 20 -17.60 28.90 -20.56
N ALA A 21 -17.59 28.81 -21.90
CA ALA A 21 -17.08 27.65 -22.62
C ALA A 21 -15.56 27.50 -22.46
N SER A 22 -14.79 28.60 -22.54
CA SER A 22 -13.33 28.56 -22.34
C SER A 22 -12.94 28.30 -20.87
N VAL A 23 -13.72 28.76 -19.89
CA VAL A 23 -13.50 28.41 -18.48
C VAL A 23 -13.87 26.95 -18.19
N GLN A 24 -14.96 26.42 -18.77
CA GLN A 24 -15.32 25.01 -18.63
C GLN A 24 -14.37 24.06 -19.38
N GLU A 25 -13.89 24.42 -20.57
CA GLU A 25 -12.86 23.66 -21.28
C GLU A 25 -11.53 23.70 -20.53
N HIS A 26 -11.16 24.85 -19.96
CA HIS A 26 -9.90 24.98 -19.22
C HIS A 26 -9.96 24.29 -17.84
N GLU A 27 -11.11 24.29 -17.16
CA GLU A 27 -11.34 23.49 -15.93
C GLU A 27 -11.42 21.99 -16.24
N GLY A 28 -12.04 21.61 -17.36
CA GLY A 28 -12.09 20.24 -17.86
C GLY A 28 -10.69 19.69 -18.15
N ASP A 29 -9.88 20.40 -18.94
CA ASP A 29 -8.51 20.02 -19.27
C ASP A 29 -7.57 19.98 -18.05
N THR A 30 -7.77 20.89 -17.10
CA THR A 30 -6.98 20.90 -15.86
C THR A 30 -7.35 19.74 -14.94
N SER A 31 -8.64 19.39 -14.85
CA SER A 31 -9.12 18.25 -14.06
C SER A 31 -8.69 16.91 -14.66
N LEU A 32 -8.70 16.77 -16.00
CA LEU A 32 -8.22 15.59 -16.71
C LEU A 32 -6.71 15.42 -16.53
N ARG A 33 -5.92 16.48 -16.73
CA ARG A 33 -4.46 16.44 -16.52
C ARG A 33 -4.07 16.11 -15.08
N GLN A 34 -4.81 16.62 -14.10
CA GLN A 34 -4.57 16.29 -12.69
C GLN A 34 -4.86 14.81 -12.40
N THR A 35 -5.91 14.27 -13.01
CA THR A 35 -6.25 12.85 -12.92
C THR A 35 -5.16 11.98 -13.55
N ASP A 36 -4.67 12.33 -14.74
CA ASP A 36 -3.59 11.60 -15.41
C ASP A 36 -2.28 11.60 -14.60
N GLU A 37 -1.93 12.74 -13.98
CA GLU A 37 -0.74 12.83 -13.13
C GLU A 37 -0.89 11.98 -11.86
N GLU A 38 -2.08 11.97 -11.25
CA GLU A 38 -2.41 11.11 -10.11
C GLU A 38 -2.24 9.64 -10.44
N PHE A 39 -2.81 9.19 -11.56
CA PHE A 39 -2.67 7.82 -12.06
C PHE A 39 -1.20 7.47 -12.34
N LEU A 40 -0.46 8.35 -13.02
CA LEU A 40 0.95 8.12 -13.33
C LEU A 40 1.79 7.90 -12.06
N TRP A 41 1.65 8.79 -11.08
CA TRP A 41 2.38 8.67 -9.81
C TRP A 41 2.01 7.39 -9.08
N MET A 42 0.73 7.04 -9.04
CA MET A 42 0.24 5.85 -8.38
C MET A 42 0.84 4.58 -8.99
N LEU A 43 0.78 4.43 -10.32
CA LEU A 43 1.32 3.26 -11.02
C LEU A 43 2.84 3.19 -10.93
N LEU A 44 3.53 4.33 -11.08
CA LEU A 44 4.98 4.39 -10.99
C LEU A 44 5.46 4.00 -9.58
N LEU A 45 4.83 4.52 -8.53
CA LEU A 45 5.19 4.23 -7.16
C LEU A 45 4.86 2.78 -6.77
N ALA A 46 3.76 2.22 -7.27
CA ALA A 46 3.45 0.80 -7.13
C ALA A 46 4.53 -0.08 -7.79
N ALA A 47 4.91 0.23 -9.03
CA ALA A 47 5.94 -0.50 -9.76
C ALA A 47 7.33 -0.41 -9.09
N VAL A 48 7.69 0.78 -8.59
CA VAL A 48 8.95 0.97 -7.84
C VAL A 48 8.92 0.13 -6.57
N SER A 49 7.81 0.12 -5.83
CA SER A 49 7.69 -0.67 -4.62
C SER A 49 7.82 -2.17 -4.90
N GLU A 50 7.12 -2.67 -5.92
CA GLU A 50 7.24 -4.08 -6.35
C GLU A 50 8.68 -4.44 -6.68
N CYS A 51 9.39 -3.60 -7.45
CA CYS A 51 10.81 -3.80 -7.73
C CYS A 51 11.64 -3.88 -6.44
N VAL A 52 11.37 -3.02 -5.44
CA VAL A 52 12.08 -3.01 -4.16
C VAL A 52 11.80 -4.28 -3.36
N THR A 53 10.53 -4.64 -3.18
CA THR A 53 10.12 -5.81 -2.38
C THR A 53 10.59 -7.11 -3.03
N THR A 54 10.51 -7.21 -4.36
CA THR A 54 10.74 -8.45 -5.09
C THR A 54 12.23 -8.69 -5.41
N CYS A 55 13.04 -7.65 -5.63
CA CYS A 55 14.44 -7.81 -6.03
C CYS A 55 15.47 -7.46 -4.94
N PHE A 56 15.11 -6.56 -4.02
CA PHE A 56 16.08 -5.96 -3.08
C PHE A 56 15.85 -6.35 -1.62
N MET A 57 14.72 -6.99 -1.29
CA MET A 57 14.53 -7.53 0.05
C MET A 57 15.25 -8.87 0.20
N PRO A 58 16.07 -9.03 1.26
CA PRO A 58 16.72 -10.29 1.50
C PRO A 58 15.74 -11.29 2.14
N GLY A 59 15.66 -12.50 1.57
CA GLY A 59 14.92 -13.60 2.15
C GLY A 59 15.63 -14.15 3.38
N TYR A 60 15.26 -13.66 4.57
CA TYR A 60 15.75 -14.19 5.84
C TYR A 60 14.60 -14.78 6.64
N THR A 61 14.65 -16.09 6.88
CA THR A 61 13.77 -16.79 7.82
C THR A 61 14.58 -17.17 9.05
N LEU A 62 14.11 -16.76 10.22
CA LEU A 62 14.76 -17.08 11.50
C LEU A 62 14.41 -18.53 11.85
N LEU A 63 15.31 -19.45 11.50
CA LEU A 63 15.13 -20.91 11.60
C LEU A 63 14.65 -21.41 12.97
N SER A 64 14.99 -20.73 14.06
CA SER A 64 14.58 -21.13 15.42
C SER A 64 13.12 -20.81 15.77
N LEU A 65 12.49 -19.87 15.04
CA LEU A 65 11.13 -19.39 15.31
C LEU A 65 10.20 -19.55 14.10
N GLY A 66 10.73 -19.96 12.94
CA GLY A 66 9.98 -19.98 11.68
C GLY A 66 9.61 -18.59 11.15
N LEU A 67 10.06 -17.51 11.80
CA LEU A 67 9.66 -16.13 11.49
C LEU A 67 10.29 -15.64 10.19
N ASN A 68 9.48 -15.19 9.23
CA ASN A 68 9.94 -14.51 8.03
C ASN A 68 10.28 -13.05 8.36
N VAL A 69 11.57 -12.79 8.55
CA VAL A 69 12.10 -11.48 8.98
C VAL A 69 11.92 -10.44 7.88
N GLY A 70 12.05 -10.84 6.60
CA GLY A 70 11.93 -9.92 5.47
C GLY A 70 10.55 -9.26 5.40
N GLY A 71 9.50 -10.06 5.31
CA GLY A 71 8.13 -9.53 5.26
C GLY A 71 7.70 -8.83 6.56
N THR A 72 8.13 -9.33 7.72
CA THR A 72 7.88 -8.64 9.00
C THR A 72 8.56 -7.28 9.06
N ALA A 73 9.81 -7.19 8.60
CA ALA A 73 10.56 -5.94 8.57
C ALA A 73 9.92 -4.92 7.62
N LEU A 74 9.42 -5.35 6.46
CA LEU A 74 8.65 -4.49 5.55
C LEU A 74 7.43 -3.89 6.25
N ASN A 75 6.67 -4.70 6.99
CA ASN A 75 5.51 -4.24 7.78
C ASN A 75 5.87 -3.32 8.96
N PHE A 76 7.15 -3.19 9.32
CA PHE A 76 7.62 -2.19 10.29
C PHE A 76 8.23 -0.96 9.63
N ILE A 77 9.01 -1.16 8.56
CA ILE A 77 9.64 -0.08 7.79
C ILE A 77 8.56 0.76 7.10
N GLY A 78 7.51 0.14 6.53
CA GLY A 78 6.43 0.87 5.86
C GLY A 78 5.74 1.89 6.76
N PRO A 79 5.20 1.49 7.93
CA PRO A 79 4.65 2.44 8.90
C PRO A 79 5.66 3.46 9.40
N PHE A 80 6.94 3.11 9.55
CA PHE A 80 7.99 4.08 9.88
C PHE A 80 8.14 5.16 8.80
N LEU A 81 8.16 4.76 7.51
CA LEU A 81 8.21 5.69 6.39
C LEU A 81 6.96 6.56 6.32
N ASP A 82 5.78 6.01 6.62
CA ASP A 82 4.55 6.79 6.74
C ASP A 82 4.61 7.80 7.89
N GLY A 83 5.18 7.39 9.03
CA GLY A 83 5.45 8.28 10.15
C GLY A 83 6.35 9.46 9.75
N LEU A 84 7.37 9.22 8.91
CA LEU A 84 8.22 10.27 8.37
C LEU A 84 7.43 11.24 7.48
N THR A 85 6.64 10.73 6.53
CA THR A 85 5.86 11.58 5.61
C THR A 85 4.82 12.40 6.38
N TYR A 86 4.10 11.77 7.31
CA TYR A 86 3.16 12.45 8.19
C TYR A 86 3.85 13.51 9.08
N GLY A 87 5.02 13.19 9.64
CA GLY A 87 5.80 14.13 10.44
C GLY A 87 6.27 15.35 9.64
N TYR A 88 6.58 15.17 8.36
CA TYR A 88 6.93 16.24 7.44
C TYR A 88 5.71 17.12 7.11
N GLU A 89 4.57 16.52 6.79
CA GLU A 89 3.30 17.22 6.53
C GLU A 89 2.83 18.07 7.73
N ASP A 90 2.89 17.53 8.96
CA ASP A 90 2.49 18.21 10.19
C ASP A 90 3.31 19.50 10.47
N ARG A 91 4.54 19.57 9.93
CA ARG A 91 5.46 20.69 10.14
C ARG A 91 5.30 21.82 9.11
N ILE A 92 4.86 21.52 7.88
CA ILE A 92 4.79 22.52 6.79
C ILE A 92 3.39 23.16 6.72
N LYS A 93 2.86 23.56 7.89
CA LYS A 93 1.53 24.17 8.00
C LYS A 93 1.30 25.24 6.93
N GLY A 94 0.45 24.96 5.95
CA GLY A 94 0.05 25.90 4.90
C GLY A 94 0.51 25.58 3.47
N SER A 95 1.41 24.61 3.24
CA SER A 95 1.67 24.13 1.87
C SER A 95 0.67 23.04 1.48
N LYS A 96 0.15 23.07 0.24
CA LYS A 96 -0.61 21.95 -0.32
C LYS A 96 0.21 20.67 -0.16
N VAL A 97 -0.42 19.60 0.34
CA VAL A 97 0.21 18.27 0.42
C VAL A 97 0.64 17.89 -1.00
N SER A 98 1.91 17.49 -1.15
CA SER A 98 2.43 17.07 -2.45
C SER A 98 1.65 15.87 -2.95
N LEU A 99 1.24 15.91 -4.23
CA LEU A 99 0.58 14.79 -4.89
C LEU A 99 1.39 13.49 -4.76
N ALA A 100 2.71 13.58 -4.97
CA ALA A 100 3.62 12.46 -4.81
C ALA A 100 3.65 11.93 -3.36
N GLY A 101 3.42 12.77 -2.34
CA GLY A 101 3.33 12.36 -0.95
C GLY A 101 2.05 11.57 -0.65
N VAL A 102 0.91 12.01 -1.22
CA VAL A 102 -0.35 11.26 -1.15
C VAL A 102 -0.18 9.89 -1.83
N GLN A 103 0.33 9.89 -3.07
CA GLN A 103 0.50 8.65 -3.84
C GLN A 103 1.58 7.73 -3.28
N PHE A 104 2.59 8.28 -2.58
CA PHE A 104 3.56 7.46 -1.85
C PHE A 104 2.90 6.65 -0.75
N ARG A 105 1.98 7.25 0.02
CA ARG A 105 1.27 6.53 1.08
C ARG A 105 0.25 5.53 0.56
N SER A 106 -0.49 5.89 -0.50
CA SER A 106 -1.52 4.99 -1.05
C SER A 106 -0.93 3.86 -1.91
N ALA A 107 0.03 4.17 -2.77
CA ALA A 107 0.57 3.22 -3.74
C ALA A 107 1.87 2.57 -3.27
N PHE A 108 2.93 3.35 -3.02
CA PHE A 108 4.22 2.76 -2.63
C PHE A 108 4.08 1.98 -1.32
N LEU A 109 3.57 2.60 -0.26
CA LEU A 109 3.42 1.92 1.04
C LEU A 109 2.33 0.83 1.03
N GLY A 110 1.35 0.94 0.13
CA GLY A 110 0.34 -0.10 -0.10
C GLY A 110 0.95 -1.39 -0.65
N VAL A 111 1.86 -1.30 -1.63
CA VAL A 111 2.60 -2.45 -2.17
C VAL A 111 3.72 -2.89 -1.22
N PHE A 112 4.38 -1.94 -0.54
CA PHE A 112 5.54 -2.21 0.31
C PHE A 112 5.19 -2.97 1.59
N THR A 113 3.93 -2.88 2.03
CA THR A 113 3.43 -3.57 3.23
C THR A 113 2.32 -4.53 2.86
N SER A 114 2.13 -5.60 3.64
CA SER A 114 1.11 -6.58 3.33
C SER A 114 0.44 -7.13 4.59
N TYR A 115 -0.86 -6.90 4.69
CA TYR A 115 -1.71 -7.43 5.74
C TYR A 115 -2.03 -8.90 5.49
N SER A 116 -2.31 -9.27 4.23
CA SER A 116 -2.59 -10.66 3.83
C SER A 116 -1.38 -11.55 4.13
N PHE A 117 -0.16 -11.08 3.85
CA PHE A 117 1.07 -11.76 4.25
C PHE A 117 1.20 -11.90 5.78
N MET A 118 0.85 -10.85 6.55
CA MET A 118 0.88 -10.95 8.01
C MET A 118 -0.08 -12.03 8.51
N ALA A 119 -1.31 -12.08 7.99
CA ALA A 119 -2.28 -13.08 8.41
C ALA A 119 -1.91 -14.51 7.95
N ASP A 120 -1.37 -14.64 6.75
CA ASP A 120 -0.83 -15.89 6.20
C ASP A 120 0.31 -16.43 7.07
N HIS A 121 1.31 -15.58 7.33
CA HIS A 121 2.44 -15.95 8.18
C HIS A 121 2.04 -16.24 9.63
N ALA A 122 1.01 -15.56 10.16
CA ALA A 122 0.43 -15.89 11.46
C ALA A 122 -0.20 -17.30 11.48
N GLY A 123 -0.85 -17.69 10.38
CA GLY A 123 -1.32 -19.05 10.17
C GLY A 123 -0.18 -20.05 10.29
N ASP A 124 0.89 -19.87 9.51
CA ASP A 124 2.07 -20.74 9.53
C ASP A 124 2.68 -20.88 10.94
N LEU A 125 2.86 -19.76 11.64
CA LEU A 125 3.37 -19.75 13.01
C LEU A 125 2.46 -20.50 13.99
N SER A 126 1.14 -20.44 13.80
CA SER A 126 0.16 -21.16 14.62
C SER A 126 0.31 -22.69 14.54
N GLY A 127 0.88 -23.20 13.45
CA GLY A 127 1.21 -24.62 13.31
C GLY A 127 2.31 -25.09 14.26
N SER A 128 3.23 -24.20 14.65
CA SER A 128 4.30 -24.52 15.60
C SER A 128 3.85 -24.34 17.07
N SER A 129 2.99 -23.36 17.32
CA SER A 129 2.42 -23.06 18.62
C SER A 129 1.13 -22.26 18.44
N PHE A 130 0.03 -22.73 19.03
CA PHE A 130 -1.29 -22.09 18.92
C PHE A 130 -1.27 -20.60 19.28
N ALA A 131 -0.42 -20.20 20.23
CA ALA A 131 -0.33 -18.81 20.67
C ALA A 131 0.55 -17.93 19.74
N ALA A 132 1.44 -18.52 18.94
CA ALA A 132 2.42 -17.76 18.17
C ALA A 132 1.78 -16.90 17.07
N GLY A 133 0.79 -17.40 16.34
CA GLY A 133 0.07 -16.62 15.33
C GLY A 133 -0.67 -15.41 15.92
N PRO A 134 -1.54 -15.58 16.93
CA PRO A 134 -2.19 -14.45 17.59
C PRO A 134 -1.21 -13.41 18.13
N ILE A 135 -0.12 -13.86 18.75
CA ILE A 135 0.92 -12.95 19.27
C ILE A 135 1.58 -12.21 18.10
N TYR A 136 1.86 -12.87 16.99
CA TYR A 136 2.47 -12.25 15.81
C TYR A 136 1.54 -11.21 15.17
N VAL A 137 0.24 -11.48 15.02
CA VAL A 137 -0.74 -10.48 14.52
C VAL A 137 -0.74 -9.24 15.42
N CYS A 138 -0.81 -9.45 16.74
CA CYS A 138 -0.78 -8.35 17.72
C CYS A 138 0.53 -7.56 17.62
N ALA A 139 1.66 -8.26 17.59
CA ALA A 139 2.98 -7.65 17.53
C ALA A 139 3.21 -6.87 16.24
N SER A 140 2.73 -7.36 15.09
CA SER A 140 2.85 -6.69 13.81
C SER A 140 2.07 -5.38 13.77
N ILE A 141 0.81 -5.37 14.20
CA ILE A 141 -0.02 -4.16 14.16
C ILE A 141 0.44 -3.13 15.23
N VAL A 142 0.69 -3.57 16.46
CA VAL A 142 1.15 -2.69 17.55
C VAL A 142 2.58 -2.20 17.28
N GLY A 143 3.45 -3.10 16.81
CA GLY A 143 4.81 -2.77 16.39
C GLY A 143 4.82 -1.76 15.24
N GLY A 144 3.95 -1.95 14.24
CA GLY A 144 3.73 -0.97 13.18
C GLY A 144 3.34 0.40 13.71
N CYS A 145 2.41 0.48 14.67
CA CYS A 145 2.04 1.76 15.32
C CYS A 145 3.23 2.40 16.05
N GLY A 146 4.06 1.59 16.72
CA GLY A 146 5.31 2.04 17.34
C GLY A 146 6.30 2.60 16.32
N CYS A 147 6.52 1.88 15.21
CA CYS A 147 7.36 2.31 14.10
C CYS A 147 6.88 3.60 13.46
N PHE A 148 5.57 3.76 13.26
CA PHE A 148 4.96 5.01 12.79
C PHE A 148 5.31 6.19 13.72
N TYR A 149 5.14 5.99 15.03
CA TYR A 149 5.50 7.02 16.01
C TYR A 149 6.98 7.37 15.97
N LEU A 150 7.87 6.38 15.87
CA LEU A 150 9.31 6.59 15.73
C LEU A 150 9.65 7.36 14.45
N GLY A 151 8.99 7.07 13.33
CA GLY A 151 9.12 7.83 12.09
C GLY A 151 8.76 9.30 12.29
N LYS A 152 7.59 9.58 12.90
CA LYS A 152 7.19 10.96 13.21
C LYS A 152 8.22 11.69 14.08
N GLN A 153 8.75 11.01 15.10
CA GLN A 153 9.76 11.58 16.00
C GLN A 153 11.11 11.80 15.32
N ALA A 154 11.51 10.93 14.39
CA ALA A 154 12.73 11.09 13.61
C ALA A 154 12.72 12.39 12.80
N VAL A 155 11.57 12.76 12.21
CA VAL A 155 11.43 14.06 11.52
C VAL A 155 11.49 15.22 12.51
N ALA A 156 10.84 15.12 13.67
CA ALA A 156 10.92 16.16 14.68
C ALA A 156 12.38 16.41 15.12
N ALA A 157 13.14 15.35 15.37
CA ALA A 157 14.56 15.43 15.71
C ALA A 157 15.39 15.99 14.54
N ALA A 158 15.16 15.49 13.31
CA ALA A 158 15.83 15.95 12.11
C ALA A 158 15.61 17.44 11.88
N TRP A 159 14.41 17.98 12.13
CA TRP A 159 14.10 19.40 11.94
C TRP A 159 14.84 20.32 12.91
N THR A 160 15.12 19.84 14.12
CA THR A 160 15.90 20.58 15.11
C THR A 160 17.41 20.51 14.88
N ASN A 161 17.87 19.62 13.99
CA ASN A 161 19.29 19.41 13.75
C ASN A 161 19.84 20.40 12.69
N PRO A 162 20.89 21.18 12.98
CA PRO A 162 21.47 22.10 12.00
C PRO A 162 22.09 21.41 10.78
N MET A 163 22.47 20.13 10.87
CA MET A 163 23.08 19.37 9.77
C MET A 163 22.07 19.05 8.66
N THR A 164 20.82 18.74 9.00
CA THR A 164 19.76 18.45 8.02
C THR A 164 19.37 19.72 7.26
N ALA A 165 19.35 20.87 7.93
CA ALA A 165 19.15 22.16 7.28
C ALA A 165 20.27 22.48 6.28
N ARG A 166 21.51 22.09 6.57
CA ARG A 166 22.65 22.20 5.62
C ARG A 166 22.49 21.25 4.43
N ALA A 167 22.11 20.00 4.67
CA ALA A 167 21.87 19.02 3.61
C ALA A 167 20.73 19.45 2.66
N SER A 168 19.60 19.91 3.21
CA SER A 168 18.48 20.45 2.44
C SER A 168 18.90 21.66 1.59
N LYS A 169 19.68 22.59 2.16
CA LYS A 169 20.25 23.72 1.41
C LYS A 169 21.19 23.27 0.29
N ALA A 170 22.00 22.24 0.52
CA ALA A 170 22.89 21.69 -0.50
C ALA A 170 22.11 21.05 -1.66
N VAL A 171 21.08 20.25 -1.36
CA VAL A 171 20.18 19.66 -2.36
C VAL A 171 19.46 20.75 -3.15
N ASN A 172 19.01 21.81 -2.48
CA ASN A 172 18.34 22.94 -3.14
C ASN A 172 19.27 23.82 -3.99
N ARG A 173 20.59 23.73 -3.79
CA ARG A 173 21.59 24.44 -4.61
C ARG A 173 22.02 23.68 -5.86
N MET A 174 21.58 22.43 -6.05
CA MET A 174 21.87 21.69 -7.26
C MET A 174 21.17 22.33 -8.46
N LYS A 175 21.95 22.83 -9.43
CA LYS A 175 21.45 23.48 -10.66
C LYS A 175 20.71 22.51 -11.58
N ASN A 176 21.14 21.25 -11.62
CA ASN A 176 20.52 20.19 -12.42
C ASN A 176 19.92 19.15 -11.48
N LYS A 177 18.66 19.35 -11.09
CA LYS A 177 17.91 18.32 -10.37
C LYS A 177 17.31 17.38 -11.41
N PRO A 178 17.73 16.10 -11.48
CA PRO A 178 17.04 15.13 -12.33
C PRO A 178 15.58 15.05 -11.88
N SER A 179 14.66 14.94 -12.85
CA SER A 179 13.24 14.75 -12.54
C SER A 179 13.07 13.44 -11.76
N LEU A 180 12.39 13.52 -10.61
CA LEU A 180 12.11 12.33 -9.79
C LEU A 180 11.38 11.27 -10.60
N VAL A 181 10.42 11.67 -11.44
CA VAL A 181 9.69 10.76 -12.34
C VAL A 181 10.67 10.04 -13.26
N THR A 182 11.59 10.76 -13.91
CA THR A 182 12.60 10.16 -14.80
C THR A 182 13.51 9.21 -14.05
N SER A 183 13.94 9.55 -12.84
CA SER A 183 14.78 8.67 -12.01
C SER A 183 14.05 7.39 -11.60
N LEU A 184 12.76 7.48 -11.24
CA LEU A 184 11.94 6.32 -10.88
C LEU A 184 11.62 5.44 -12.09
N VAL A 185 11.29 6.03 -13.24
CA VAL A 185 11.08 5.28 -14.50
C VAL A 185 12.36 4.57 -14.91
N ALA A 186 13.51 5.26 -14.84
CA ALA A 186 14.79 4.65 -15.12
C ALA A 186 15.10 3.52 -14.13
N PHE A 187 14.79 3.69 -12.84
CA PHE A 187 14.96 2.63 -11.84
C PHE A 187 14.12 1.39 -12.17
N VAL A 188 12.83 1.55 -12.48
CA VAL A 188 11.96 0.43 -12.88
C VAL A 188 12.51 -0.24 -14.14
N GLY A 189 12.80 0.54 -15.18
CA GLY A 189 13.32 0.01 -16.45
C GLY A 189 14.64 -0.75 -16.30
N VAL A 190 15.60 -0.22 -15.53
CA VAL A 190 16.88 -0.89 -15.27
C VAL A 190 16.68 -2.15 -14.44
N THR A 191 15.76 -2.13 -13.47
CA THR A 191 15.47 -3.31 -12.63
C THR A 191 14.82 -4.42 -13.44
N THR A 192 13.85 -4.09 -14.29
CA THR A 192 13.22 -5.05 -15.21
C THR A 192 14.21 -5.60 -16.23
N LEU A 193 15.06 -4.75 -16.81
CA LEU A 193 16.10 -5.19 -17.74
C LEU A 193 17.09 -6.14 -17.05
N ARG A 194 17.48 -5.84 -15.81
CA ARG A 194 18.34 -6.71 -15.00
C ARG A 194 17.65 -8.02 -14.66
N ALA A 195 16.35 -8.03 -14.36
CA ALA A 195 15.60 -9.27 -14.13
C ALA A 195 15.50 -10.11 -15.42
N ALA A 196 15.32 -9.48 -16.58
CA ALA A 196 15.18 -10.19 -17.85
C ALA A 196 16.51 -10.74 -18.41
N LEU A 197 17.62 -10.01 -18.23
CA LEU A 197 18.91 -10.33 -18.86
C LEU A 197 20.02 -10.71 -17.86
N GLY A 198 19.79 -10.53 -16.56
CA GLY A 198 20.76 -10.77 -15.52
C GLY A 198 20.85 -12.23 -15.08
N PRO A 199 21.70 -12.52 -14.08
CA PRO A 199 21.79 -13.85 -13.50
C PRO A 199 20.48 -14.23 -12.80
N HIS A 200 20.08 -15.49 -12.91
CA HIS A 200 18.93 -16.06 -12.22
C HIS A 200 18.97 -15.87 -10.70
N GLY A 201 17.80 -15.73 -10.08
CA GLY A 201 17.67 -15.51 -8.63
C GLY A 201 17.89 -14.04 -8.22
N PHE A 202 17.76 -13.12 -9.18
CA PHE A 202 17.64 -11.70 -8.92
C PHE A 202 16.26 -11.36 -8.36
N VAL A 203 15.21 -12.01 -8.86
CA VAL A 203 13.88 -11.98 -8.24
C VAL A 203 13.83 -12.99 -7.10
N ARG A 204 13.40 -12.53 -5.93
CA ARG A 204 13.50 -13.24 -4.64
C ARG A 204 12.20 -13.20 -3.86
N ASP A 205 11.07 -13.13 -4.55
CA ASP A 205 9.77 -13.24 -3.91
C ASP A 205 9.75 -14.56 -3.08
N PRO A 206 9.12 -14.59 -1.90
CA PRO A 206 9.11 -15.81 -1.10
C PRO A 206 8.38 -16.89 -1.90
N ASN A 207 9.17 -17.80 -2.47
CA ASN A 207 8.67 -18.96 -3.18
C ASN A 207 7.90 -19.82 -2.19
N ASP A 208 6.58 -19.67 -2.17
CA ASP A 208 5.71 -20.58 -1.44
C ASP A 208 5.78 -21.94 -2.16
N PRO A 209 6.34 -22.99 -1.52
CA PRO A 209 6.49 -24.30 -2.15
C PRO A 209 5.16 -24.87 -2.65
N GLN A 210 4.02 -24.40 -2.12
CA GLN A 210 2.68 -24.82 -2.51
C GLN A 210 2.28 -24.40 -3.92
N PHE A 211 2.89 -23.35 -4.49
CA PHE A 211 2.53 -22.87 -5.83
C PHE A 211 3.53 -23.27 -6.90
N ILE A 212 4.84 -23.14 -6.65
CA ILE A 212 5.85 -23.32 -7.73
C ILE A 212 6.69 -24.60 -7.56
N GLY A 213 6.76 -25.21 -6.37
CA GLY A 213 7.69 -26.32 -6.14
C GLY A 213 9.15 -25.93 -6.48
N PRO A 214 10.00 -26.85 -6.96
CA PRO A 214 11.42 -26.57 -7.27
C PRO A 214 11.66 -25.89 -8.63
N LEU A 215 10.63 -25.37 -9.30
CA LEU A 215 10.72 -24.91 -10.68
C LEU A 215 11.30 -23.50 -10.80
N GLN A 216 12.25 -23.33 -11.74
CA GLN A 216 12.84 -22.03 -12.06
C GLN A 216 11.97 -21.28 -13.06
N VAL A 217 11.51 -20.10 -12.67
CA VAL A 217 10.77 -19.15 -13.52
C VAL A 217 11.76 -18.13 -14.08
N ALA A 218 11.46 -17.56 -15.24
CA ALA A 218 12.21 -16.41 -15.74
C ALA A 218 11.93 -15.18 -14.86
N ASP A 219 12.94 -14.72 -14.12
CA ASP A 219 12.89 -13.54 -13.23
C ASP A 219 12.22 -12.31 -13.89
N GLY A 220 12.47 -12.08 -15.19
CA GLY A 220 11.84 -10.99 -15.93
C GLY A 220 10.32 -11.10 -16.04
N GLU A 221 9.80 -12.27 -16.38
CA GLU A 221 8.35 -12.52 -16.48
C GLU A 221 7.70 -12.42 -15.10
N GLU A 222 8.36 -12.99 -14.10
CA GLU A 222 7.90 -12.95 -12.72
C GLU A 222 7.76 -11.51 -12.21
N LEU A 223 8.78 -10.67 -12.43
CA LEU A 223 8.76 -9.26 -12.00
C LEU A 223 7.72 -8.44 -12.76
N VAL A 224 7.61 -8.61 -14.09
CA VAL A 224 6.62 -7.89 -14.89
C VAL A 224 5.21 -8.24 -14.45
N LEU A 225 4.93 -9.52 -14.20
CA LEU A 225 3.64 -9.96 -13.69
C LEU A 225 3.35 -9.38 -12.30
N GLY A 226 4.34 -9.39 -11.40
CA GLY A 226 4.24 -8.74 -10.10
C GLY A 226 3.89 -7.26 -10.20
N ILE A 227 4.56 -6.51 -11.09
CA ILE A 227 4.30 -5.08 -11.30
C ILE A 227 2.87 -4.85 -11.78
N LEU A 228 2.39 -5.66 -12.72
CA LEU A 228 1.01 -5.56 -13.23
C LEU A 228 -0.01 -5.87 -12.13
N MET A 229 0.21 -6.94 -11.36
CA MET A 229 -0.63 -7.34 -10.24
C MET A 229 -0.70 -6.25 -9.16
N SER A 230 0.44 -5.71 -8.75
CA SER A 230 0.52 -4.65 -7.74
C SER A 230 -0.12 -3.35 -8.22
N CYS A 231 0.10 -2.96 -9.48
CA CYS A 231 -0.60 -1.81 -10.08
C CYS A 231 -2.12 -1.99 -10.07
N SER A 232 -2.62 -3.13 -10.56
CA SER A 232 -4.07 -3.42 -10.58
C SER A 232 -4.68 -3.45 -9.18
N ALA A 233 -3.97 -4.02 -8.21
CA ALA A 233 -4.40 -4.10 -6.83
C ALA A 233 -4.48 -2.73 -6.15
N VAL A 234 -3.51 -1.83 -6.40
CA VAL A 234 -3.55 -0.45 -5.89
C VAL A 234 -4.72 0.34 -6.49
N LEU A 235 -5.03 0.13 -7.77
CA LEU A 235 -6.21 0.75 -8.39
C LEU A 235 -7.50 0.25 -7.73
N LEU A 236 -7.59 -1.06 -7.49
CA LEU A 236 -8.74 -1.68 -6.83
C LEU A 236 -8.87 -1.22 -5.37
N SER A 237 -7.78 -1.16 -4.61
CA SER A 237 -7.82 -0.73 -3.20
C SER A 237 -8.26 0.72 -3.08
N ASN A 238 -7.77 1.61 -3.96
CA ASN A 238 -8.23 3.00 -4.02
C ASN A 238 -9.72 3.09 -4.39
N TYR A 239 -10.19 2.27 -5.33
CA TYR A 239 -11.60 2.20 -5.68
C TYR A 239 -12.47 1.73 -4.52
N VAL A 240 -12.06 0.67 -3.80
CA VAL A 240 -12.77 0.18 -2.61
C VAL A 240 -12.82 1.25 -1.52
N CYS A 241 -11.69 1.89 -1.23
CA CYS A 241 -11.61 2.97 -0.25
C CYS A 241 -12.50 4.17 -0.62
N ALA A 242 -12.70 4.45 -1.90
CA ALA A 242 -13.55 5.55 -2.37
C ALA A 242 -15.06 5.33 -2.11
N PHE A 243 -15.52 4.10 -1.89
CA PHE A 243 -16.90 3.82 -1.49
C PHE A 243 -17.22 4.20 -0.06
N PHE A 244 -16.20 4.34 0.78
CA PHE A 244 -16.37 4.64 2.19
C PHE A 244 -16.19 6.14 2.47
N PRO A 245 -16.80 6.67 3.54
CA PRO A 245 -16.64 8.07 3.91
C PRO A 245 -15.16 8.44 4.05
N ARG A 246 -14.75 9.49 3.33
CA ARG A 246 -13.38 10.00 3.40
C ARG A 246 -13.00 10.38 4.83
N GLU A 247 -11.70 10.24 5.11
CA GLU A 247 -11.12 10.66 6.37
C GLU A 247 -11.50 12.13 6.68
N PRO A 248 -12.06 12.42 7.87
CA PRO A 248 -12.46 13.77 8.23
C PRO A 248 -11.24 14.66 8.46
N ALA A 249 -11.31 15.91 7.98
CA ALA A 249 -10.23 16.89 8.09
C ALA A 249 -9.76 17.17 9.54
N LYS A 250 -10.63 16.92 10.53
CA LYS A 250 -10.32 17.05 11.97
C LYS A 250 -10.49 15.71 12.68
N LEU A 251 -9.42 14.90 12.66
CA LEU A 251 -9.38 13.59 13.31
C LEU A 251 -9.77 13.60 14.81
N ARG A 252 -9.45 14.67 15.53
CA ARG A 252 -9.78 14.81 16.96
C ARG A 252 -11.28 14.65 17.24
N ASN A 253 -12.13 15.15 16.34
CA ASN A 253 -13.58 15.13 16.48
C ASN A 253 -14.23 14.16 15.48
N ALA A 254 -13.44 13.26 14.89
CA ALA A 254 -13.94 12.26 13.95
C ALA A 254 -14.93 11.34 14.67
N ALA A 255 -16.15 11.26 14.16
CA ALA A 255 -17.20 10.39 14.65
C ALA A 255 -17.96 9.78 13.47
N SER A 256 -18.58 8.63 13.71
CA SER A 256 -19.55 8.02 12.81
C SER A 256 -20.78 8.92 12.64
N PRO A 257 -21.53 8.85 11.53
CA PRO A 257 -22.81 9.56 11.36
C PRO A 257 -23.81 9.32 12.50
N SER A 258 -23.68 8.19 13.20
CA SER A 258 -24.49 7.82 14.38
C SER A 258 -23.97 8.37 15.72
N GLY A 259 -22.90 9.17 15.71
CA GLY A 259 -22.23 9.66 16.92
C GLY A 259 -21.25 8.67 17.57
N GLY A 260 -21.06 7.49 16.96
CA GLY A 260 -20.12 6.46 17.41
C GLY A 260 -18.65 6.72 17.00
N PRO A 261 -17.73 5.77 17.28
CA PRO A 261 -16.33 5.87 16.86
C PRO A 261 -16.22 5.99 15.33
N PHE A 262 -15.25 6.77 14.86
CA PHE A 262 -14.90 6.77 13.44
C PHE A 262 -14.13 5.50 13.10
N ILE A 263 -14.61 4.74 12.11
CA ILE A 263 -13.99 3.50 11.64
C ILE A 263 -13.56 3.71 10.19
N ASP A 264 -12.31 3.36 9.88
CA ASP A 264 -11.81 3.30 8.52
C ASP A 264 -12.23 1.99 7.86
N TRP A 265 -13.45 2.00 7.33
CA TRP A 265 -14.02 0.87 6.62
C TRP A 265 -13.27 0.54 5.32
N GLY A 266 -12.64 1.52 4.67
CA GLY A 266 -11.87 1.29 3.45
C GLY A 266 -10.69 0.36 3.70
N CYS A 267 -9.82 0.72 4.65
CA CYS A 267 -8.68 -0.11 5.02
C CYS A 267 -9.12 -1.47 5.56
N LEU A 268 -10.18 -1.52 6.38
CA LEU A 268 -10.69 -2.77 6.94
C LEU A 268 -11.20 -3.72 5.86
N CYS A 269 -11.99 -3.21 4.90
CA CYS A 269 -12.51 -3.99 3.79
C CYS A 269 -11.40 -4.48 2.86
N CYS A 270 -10.42 -3.63 2.52
CA CYS A 270 -9.28 -4.03 1.71
C CYS A 270 -8.45 -5.15 2.37
N ASN A 271 -8.14 -5.03 3.67
CA ASN A 271 -7.39 -6.04 4.42
C ASN A 271 -8.14 -7.37 4.51
N PHE A 272 -9.45 -7.31 4.77
CA PHE A 272 -10.30 -8.50 4.80
C PHE A 272 -10.39 -9.15 3.41
N LEU A 273 -10.70 -8.38 2.38
CA LEU A 273 -10.85 -8.87 1.00
C LEU A 273 -9.55 -9.49 0.49
N ALA A 274 -8.41 -8.84 0.69
CA ALA A 274 -7.10 -9.37 0.33
C ALA A 274 -6.81 -10.71 1.00
N SER A 275 -7.13 -10.84 2.30
CA SER A 275 -6.92 -12.09 3.05
C SER A 275 -7.84 -13.21 2.56
N VAL A 276 -9.11 -12.89 2.27
CA VAL A 276 -10.06 -13.86 1.71
C VAL A 276 -9.65 -14.31 0.30
N LEU A 277 -9.22 -13.38 -0.56
CA LEU A 277 -8.74 -13.70 -1.91
C LEU A 277 -7.50 -14.59 -1.87
N ALA A 278 -6.54 -14.30 -0.99
CA ALA A 278 -5.38 -15.17 -0.77
C ALA A 278 -5.81 -16.57 -0.33
N GLY A 279 -6.72 -16.68 0.64
CA GLY A 279 -7.25 -17.98 1.08
C GLY A 279 -7.96 -18.75 -0.03
N MET A 280 -8.79 -18.07 -0.83
CA MET A 280 -9.43 -18.71 -1.99
C MET A 280 -8.43 -19.18 -3.04
N ALA A 281 -7.35 -18.43 -3.28
CA ALA A 281 -6.29 -18.84 -4.19
C ALA A 281 -5.57 -20.11 -3.69
N TYR A 282 -5.28 -20.20 -2.38
CA TYR A 282 -4.76 -21.43 -1.77
C TYR A 282 -5.71 -22.62 -1.93
N GLN A 283 -7.02 -22.44 -1.72
CA GLN A 283 -7.98 -23.53 -1.91
C GLN A 283 -8.15 -23.93 -3.37
N LEU A 284 -8.12 -22.96 -4.29
CA LEU A 284 -8.25 -23.23 -5.72
C LEU A 284 -7.03 -23.98 -6.27
N SER A 285 -5.81 -23.65 -5.81
CA SER A 285 -4.60 -24.37 -6.22
C SER A 285 -4.60 -25.83 -5.76
N ARG A 286 -5.20 -26.12 -4.59
CA ARG A 286 -5.40 -27.50 -4.11
C ARG A 286 -6.36 -28.32 -4.98
N ILE A 287 -7.41 -27.68 -5.51
CA ILE A 287 -8.45 -28.37 -6.29
C ILE A 287 -8.05 -28.54 -7.76
N SER A 288 -7.30 -27.60 -8.33
CA SER A 288 -6.89 -27.62 -9.74
C SER A 288 -5.38 -27.43 -9.90
N PRO A 289 -4.56 -28.47 -9.64
CA PRO A 289 -3.15 -28.45 -9.96
C PRO A 289 -2.96 -28.59 -11.48
N THR A 290 -3.10 -27.51 -12.25
CA THR A 290 -2.90 -27.51 -13.71
C THR A 290 -1.92 -26.41 -14.17
N ASP A 291 -1.01 -26.79 -15.08
CA ASP A 291 -0.06 -26.00 -15.89
C ASP A 291 0.79 -24.87 -15.23
N MET A 292 2.09 -24.85 -15.59
CA MET A 292 3.12 -23.94 -15.03
C MET A 292 2.74 -22.45 -14.99
N THR A 293 2.01 -21.97 -16.00
CA THR A 293 1.62 -20.55 -16.09
C THR A 293 0.58 -20.17 -15.02
N ASN A 294 -0.30 -21.10 -14.63
CA ASN A 294 -1.26 -20.87 -13.55
C ASN A 294 -0.56 -20.78 -12.18
N ASN A 295 0.60 -21.44 -12.03
CA ASN A 295 1.35 -21.45 -10.78
C ASN A 295 2.05 -20.12 -10.51
N ILE A 296 2.67 -19.50 -11.52
CA ILE A 296 3.28 -18.15 -11.40
C ILE A 296 2.20 -17.10 -11.20
N LEU A 297 1.10 -17.20 -11.95
CA LEU A 297 -0.03 -16.29 -11.83
C LEU A 297 -0.64 -16.35 -10.43
N THR A 298 -0.84 -17.56 -9.89
CA THR A 298 -1.38 -17.74 -8.53
C THR A 298 -0.40 -17.24 -7.47
N LEU A 299 0.90 -17.50 -7.64
CA LEU A 299 1.92 -16.96 -6.73
C LEU A 299 1.85 -15.43 -6.69
N LYS A 300 1.91 -14.75 -7.83
CA LYS A 300 1.84 -13.28 -7.90
C LYS A 300 0.49 -12.71 -7.55
N PHE A 301 -0.58 -13.48 -7.73
CA PHE A 301 -1.87 -13.10 -7.22
C PHE A 301 -1.87 -13.08 -5.67
N VAL A 302 -1.25 -14.05 -5.02
CA VAL A 302 -1.17 -14.09 -3.55
C VAL A 302 -0.15 -13.08 -3.01
N SER A 303 1.08 -13.08 -3.54
CA SER A 303 2.16 -12.23 -3.03
C SER A 303 1.97 -10.75 -3.42
N SER A 304 1.87 -10.47 -4.73
CA SER A 304 1.83 -9.11 -5.26
C SER A 304 0.41 -8.51 -5.23
N PHE A 305 -0.60 -9.19 -5.80
CA PHE A 305 -1.96 -8.63 -5.88
C PHE A 305 -2.63 -8.54 -4.51
N CYS A 306 -2.75 -9.66 -3.78
CA CYS A 306 -3.37 -9.65 -2.44
C CYS A 306 -2.50 -8.87 -1.44
N GLY A 307 -1.18 -8.84 -1.60
CA GLY A 307 -0.31 -7.99 -0.81
C GLY A 307 -0.66 -6.51 -0.99
N SER A 308 -0.63 -6.04 -2.23
CA SER A 308 -0.86 -4.64 -2.59
C SER A 308 -2.31 -4.17 -2.46
N LEU A 309 -3.27 -5.08 -2.57
CA LEU A 309 -4.69 -4.80 -2.34
C LEU A 309 -4.92 -4.50 -0.86
N SER A 310 -4.16 -5.17 0.01
CA SER A 310 -4.19 -4.92 1.43
C SER A 310 -3.54 -3.58 1.75
N VAL A 311 -4.07 -2.86 2.72
CA VAL A 311 -3.63 -1.51 3.08
C VAL A 311 -3.12 -1.53 4.52
N PHE A 312 -2.11 -2.35 4.78
CA PHE A 312 -1.55 -2.53 6.13
C PHE A 312 -1.02 -1.20 6.69
N SER A 313 -0.15 -0.51 5.94
CA SER A 313 0.40 0.79 6.37
C SER A 313 -0.71 1.82 6.59
N GLY A 314 -1.73 1.87 5.73
CA GLY A 314 -2.86 2.79 5.89
C GLY A 314 -3.67 2.53 7.16
N ALA A 315 -3.94 1.25 7.48
CA ALA A 315 -4.59 0.86 8.73
C ALA A 315 -3.78 1.28 9.96
N VAL A 316 -2.47 1.06 9.95
CA VAL A 316 -1.57 1.51 11.03
C VAL A 316 -1.53 3.04 11.13
N SER A 317 -1.51 3.73 9.99
CA SER A 317 -1.52 5.19 9.88
C SER A 317 -2.74 5.79 10.56
N ILE A 318 -3.95 5.33 10.22
CA ILE A 318 -5.18 5.90 10.76
C ILE A 318 -5.30 5.67 12.26
N ILE A 319 -4.93 4.47 12.75
CA ILE A 319 -4.89 4.16 14.20
C ILE A 319 -3.95 5.14 14.90
N SER A 320 -2.74 5.30 14.38
CA SER A 320 -1.70 6.14 14.98
C SER A 320 -2.09 7.62 14.95
N ARG A 321 -2.65 8.11 13.84
CA ARG A 321 -3.05 9.50 13.66
C ARG A 321 -4.26 9.85 14.54
N LEU A 322 -5.25 8.97 14.68
CA LEU A 322 -6.36 9.14 15.64
C LEU A 322 -5.86 9.21 17.08
N TRP A 323 -4.92 8.33 17.44
CA TRP A 323 -4.32 8.33 18.78
C TRP A 323 -3.59 9.66 19.06
N LEU A 324 -2.76 10.11 18.12
CA LEU A 324 -2.03 11.37 18.22
C LEU A 324 -2.93 12.61 18.22
N ALA A 325 -4.08 12.55 17.53
CA ALA A 325 -5.09 13.61 17.55
C ALA A 325 -5.91 13.66 18.85
N GLY A 326 -5.73 12.69 19.76
CA GLY A 326 -6.46 12.57 21.02
C GLY A 326 -7.78 11.81 20.92
N ASN A 327 -8.17 11.31 19.74
CA ASN A 327 -9.36 10.48 19.54
C ASN A 327 -9.07 9.00 19.83
N ARG A 328 -8.77 8.71 21.10
CA ARG A 328 -8.36 7.38 21.56
C ARG A 328 -9.43 6.33 21.36
N HIS A 329 -10.70 6.70 21.49
CA HIS A 329 -11.82 5.77 21.32
C HIS A 329 -11.87 5.22 19.89
N SER A 330 -11.80 6.10 18.88
CA SER A 330 -11.78 5.67 17.48
C SER A 330 -10.50 4.90 17.14
N ALA A 331 -9.34 5.31 17.68
CA ALA A 331 -8.08 4.59 17.49
C ALA A 331 -8.15 3.14 18.01
N LEU A 332 -8.68 2.94 19.22
CA LEU A 332 -8.82 1.61 19.83
C LEU A 332 -9.81 0.74 19.05
N TRP A 333 -10.91 1.30 18.55
CA TRP A 333 -11.85 0.54 17.71
C TRP A 333 -11.24 0.10 16.38
N ASN A 334 -10.51 0.98 15.70
CA ASN A 334 -9.81 0.59 14.47
C ASN A 334 -8.74 -0.48 14.76
N LEU A 335 -7.98 -0.34 15.85
CA LEU A 335 -7.04 -1.37 16.28
C LEU A 335 -7.74 -2.71 16.56
N ALA A 336 -8.84 -2.70 17.32
CA ALA A 336 -9.57 -3.92 17.67
C ALA A 336 -10.16 -4.62 16.44
N LEU A 337 -10.73 -3.87 15.49
CA LEU A 337 -11.28 -4.44 14.26
C LEU A 337 -10.19 -4.99 13.35
N GLN A 338 -9.06 -4.30 13.22
CA GLN A 338 -7.92 -4.82 12.45
C GLN A 338 -7.31 -6.05 13.13
N LEU A 339 -7.25 -6.13 14.46
CA LEU A 339 -6.83 -7.36 15.14
C LEU A 339 -7.83 -8.50 14.90
N LEU A 340 -9.14 -8.21 15.01
CA LEU A 340 -10.21 -9.19 14.81
C LEU A 340 -10.16 -9.80 13.42
N VAL A 341 -9.99 -8.99 12.37
CA VAL A 341 -9.87 -9.49 10.99
C VAL A 341 -8.69 -10.46 10.87
N GLY A 342 -7.52 -10.10 11.39
CA GLY A 342 -6.30 -10.91 11.28
C GLY A 342 -6.44 -12.25 12.01
N LEU A 343 -7.00 -12.21 13.22
CA LEU A 343 -7.29 -13.41 14.01
C LEU A 343 -8.37 -14.29 13.39
N LEU A 344 -9.34 -13.70 12.69
CA LEU A 344 -10.42 -14.43 12.04
C LEU A 344 -9.94 -15.12 10.75
N VAL A 345 -9.06 -14.49 9.97
CA VAL A 345 -8.62 -15.02 8.67
C VAL A 345 -7.39 -15.91 8.76
N MET A 346 -6.53 -15.75 9.77
CA MET A 346 -5.31 -16.58 9.94
C MET A 346 -5.57 -18.11 9.87
N PRO A 347 -6.66 -18.69 10.41
CA PRO A 347 -6.85 -20.14 10.37
C PRO A 347 -7.16 -20.66 8.96
N TYR A 348 -7.72 -19.81 8.09
CA TYR A 348 -8.09 -20.16 6.72
C TYR A 348 -6.93 -20.01 5.73
N LEU A 349 -5.90 -19.26 6.14
CA LEU A 349 -4.64 -19.12 5.40
C LEU A 349 -3.60 -20.17 5.85
N TYR A 350 -3.96 -21.05 6.78
CA TYR A 350 -3.07 -22.09 7.26
C TYR A 350 -2.72 -23.11 6.17
N LYS A 351 -1.42 -23.30 5.96
CA LYS A 351 -0.88 -24.10 4.86
C LYS A 351 -0.86 -25.62 5.10
N HIS A 352 -1.10 -26.12 6.32
CA HIS A 352 -1.08 -27.56 6.61
C HIS A 352 -2.47 -28.21 6.50
N ASP A 353 -2.67 -29.00 5.45
CA ASP A 353 -2.69 -30.48 5.53
C ASP A 353 -2.69 -31.06 4.10
N ALA A 354 -1.54 -31.59 3.70
CA ALA A 354 -1.42 -32.65 2.69
C ALA A 354 -0.44 -33.67 3.28
N THR A 355 -0.94 -34.47 4.22
CA THR A 355 -0.36 -35.77 4.55
C THR A 355 -0.59 -36.74 3.41
#